data_AF-A2E3Y5-F1
#
_entry.id   AF-A2E3Y5-F1
#
_cell.length_a   1.000
_cell.length_b   1.000
_cell.length_c   1.000
_cell.angle_alpha   90.00
_cell.angle_beta   90.00
_cell.angle_gamma   90.00
#
_symmetry.space_group_name_H-M   'P 1'
#
loop_
_entity.id
_entity.type
_entity.pdbx_description
1 polymer ?
#
loop_
_entity_poly.entity_id
_entity_poly.type
_entity_poly.pdbx_seq_one_letter_code
_entity_poly.pdbx_strand_id
1 'polypeptide(L)'
;MECKCYAPVTRHDVKNIMGDKVFNSYTKFLIETQISENPNLKHCINPRCQKILTTKSICLCLAAECECGARICWCCGEEAHDPVTCETKDKWLSITQEDSLSERWEKQNSKRCPNCKAAIEKNGGCNHMTCYKCHYEFCWICGKKWSSHGYYDCISYPSAPSDFEKNSLNFNRVTHYYDRYKNHFKSKANEDNKRSFCWMRLYQMITTNKENPANETDAFAILKKLFILMNKARTVLAWSFVYAYYMKPFSHELELFEYVQEKVEKFVNDLSDIIENNPGISYSDLNTAMVRVEKNLVSLLKHVSKI
;
A
#
# COMPACT_ATOMS: atom_id res chain seq x y z
N MET A 1 -23.50 50.90 -19.98
CA MET A 1 -24.59 49.91 -20.08
C MET A 1 -24.00 48.56 -19.74
N GLU A 2 -24.32 48.01 -18.57
CA GLU A 2 -24.01 46.61 -18.28
C GLU A 2 -25.07 45.75 -18.96
N CYS A 3 -24.64 44.87 -19.88
CA CYS A 3 -25.54 43.91 -20.50
C CYS A 3 -25.96 42.86 -19.47
N LYS A 4 -27.26 42.81 -19.13
CA LYS A 4 -27.88 41.86 -18.19
C LYS A 4 -28.47 40.62 -18.87
N CYS A 5 -27.81 40.08 -19.90
CA CYS A 5 -28.28 38.87 -20.58
C CYS A 5 -27.73 37.61 -19.87
N TYR A 6 -28.63 36.73 -19.43
CA TYR A 6 -28.30 35.46 -18.76
C TYR A 6 -28.58 34.22 -19.61
N ALA A 7 -28.79 34.40 -20.93
CA ALA A 7 -29.03 33.28 -21.82
C ALA A 7 -27.79 32.34 -21.85
N PRO A 8 -27.97 31.02 -21.64
CA PRO A 8 -26.85 30.09 -21.60
C PRO A 8 -26.23 29.92 -22.98
N VAL A 9 -24.91 29.98 -23.07
CA VAL A 9 -24.17 29.71 -24.31
C VAL A 9 -24.14 28.20 -24.54
N THR A 10 -24.70 27.74 -25.66
CA THR A 10 -24.77 26.31 -25.94
C THR A 10 -23.43 25.76 -26.44
N ARG A 11 -23.23 24.45 -26.33
CA ARG A 11 -22.07 23.76 -26.92
C ARG A 11 -21.96 24.01 -28.43
N HIS A 12 -23.10 24.12 -29.12
CA HIS A 12 -23.14 24.38 -30.55
C HIS A 12 -22.62 25.78 -30.88
N ASP A 13 -23.02 26.78 -30.10
CA ASP A 13 -22.57 28.17 -30.27
C ASP A 13 -21.06 28.31 -30.06
N VAL A 14 -20.53 27.68 -29.00
CA VAL A 14 -19.07 27.68 -28.76
C VAL A 14 -18.33 27.04 -29.92
N LYS A 15 -18.84 25.93 -30.48
CA LYS A 15 -18.19 25.26 -31.62
C LYS A 15 -18.16 26.16 -32.86
N ASN A 16 -19.30 26.75 -33.21
CA ASN A 16 -19.43 27.50 -34.45
C ASN A 16 -18.74 28.87 -34.39
N ILE A 17 -18.73 29.53 -33.23
CA ILE A 17 -18.18 30.88 -33.07
C ILE A 17 -16.68 30.85 -32.78
N MET A 18 -16.23 29.94 -31.90
CA MET A 18 -14.88 29.95 -31.37
C MET A 18 -13.94 28.89 -32.00
N GLY A 19 -14.49 27.99 -32.82
CA GLY A 19 -13.75 26.93 -33.50
C GLY A 19 -13.33 25.76 -32.60
N ASP A 20 -12.73 24.73 -33.21
CA ASP A 20 -12.50 23.43 -32.56
C ASP A 20 -11.56 23.49 -31.35
N LYS A 21 -10.54 24.35 -31.37
CA LYS A 21 -9.58 24.47 -30.26
C LYS A 21 -10.28 24.88 -28.96
N VAL A 22 -11.10 25.95 -29.02
CA VAL A 22 -11.85 26.45 -27.86
C VAL A 22 -12.97 25.49 -27.49
N PHE A 23 -13.65 24.91 -28.48
CA PHE A 23 -14.69 23.91 -28.25
C PHE A 23 -14.20 22.68 -27.48
N ASN A 24 -13.00 22.19 -27.80
CA ASN A 24 -12.38 21.05 -27.12
C ASN A 24 -12.06 21.39 -25.65
N SER A 25 -11.48 22.57 -25.40
CA SER A 25 -11.24 23.05 -24.03
C SER A 25 -12.54 23.25 -23.25
N TYR A 26 -13.57 23.82 -23.88
CA TYR A 26 -14.90 24.01 -23.29
C TYR A 26 -15.58 22.68 -22.96
N THR A 27 -15.56 21.73 -23.89
CA THR A 27 -16.12 20.39 -23.66
C THR A 27 -15.39 19.67 -22.53
N LYS A 28 -14.06 19.75 -22.49
CA LYS A 28 -13.28 19.19 -21.38
C LYS A 28 -13.70 19.82 -20.05
N PHE A 29 -13.76 21.15 -19.97
CA PHE A 29 -14.21 21.86 -18.77
C PHE A 29 -15.58 21.37 -18.29
N LEU A 30 -16.57 21.28 -19.17
CA LEU A 30 -17.91 20.79 -18.81
C LEU A 30 -17.89 19.36 -18.26
N ILE A 31 -17.11 18.46 -18.88
CA ILE A 31 -16.98 17.07 -18.41
C ILE A 31 -16.32 17.02 -17.03
N GLU A 32 -15.23 17.77 -16.83
CA GLU A 32 -14.52 17.83 -15.54
C GLU A 32 -15.44 18.39 -14.44
N THR A 33 -16.22 19.43 -14.74
CA THR A 33 -17.22 19.98 -13.81
C THR A 33 -18.26 18.92 -13.44
N GLN A 34 -18.85 18.25 -14.43
CA GLN A 34 -19.85 17.19 -14.20
C GLN A 34 -19.31 16.03 -13.37
N ILE A 35 -18.05 15.64 -13.58
CA ILE A 35 -17.42 14.58 -12.77
C ILE A 35 -17.17 15.08 -11.35
N SER A 36 -16.66 16.30 -11.18
CA SER A 36 -16.38 16.87 -9.86
C SER A 36 -17.62 17.08 -9.00
N GLU A 37 -18.76 17.40 -9.62
CA GLU A 37 -20.04 17.62 -8.94
C GLU A 37 -20.80 16.31 -8.65
N ASN A 38 -20.46 15.21 -9.34
CA ASN A 38 -21.15 13.95 -9.19
C ASN A 38 -20.47 13.05 -8.15
N PRO A 39 -21.09 12.80 -6.97
CA PRO A 39 -20.49 11.99 -5.92
C PRO A 39 -20.30 10.51 -6.30
N ASN A 40 -20.92 10.05 -7.39
CA ASN A 40 -20.80 8.70 -7.91
C ASN A 40 -19.67 8.52 -8.93
N LEU A 41 -18.95 9.59 -9.28
CA LEU A 41 -17.85 9.60 -10.24
C LEU A 41 -16.59 10.16 -9.60
N LYS A 42 -15.45 9.52 -9.84
CA LYS A 42 -14.14 10.03 -9.41
C LYS A 42 -13.08 9.78 -10.47
N HIS A 43 -12.15 10.71 -10.63
CA HIS A 43 -10.97 10.46 -11.46
C HIS A 43 -10.07 9.41 -10.80
N CYS A 44 -9.42 8.60 -11.62
CA CYS A 44 -8.28 7.83 -11.17
C CYS A 44 -7.17 8.77 -10.66
N ILE A 45 -6.59 8.48 -9.49
CA ILE A 45 -5.50 9.29 -8.91
C ILE A 45 -4.18 9.19 -9.69
N ASN A 46 -4.02 8.17 -10.55
CA ASN A 46 -2.86 8.08 -11.42
C ASN A 46 -2.95 9.14 -12.53
N PRO A 47 -2.05 10.13 -12.59
CA PRO A 47 -2.12 11.21 -13.57
C PRO A 47 -1.94 10.74 -15.02
N ARG A 48 -1.41 9.53 -15.23
CA ARG A 48 -1.28 8.88 -16.54
C ARG A 48 -2.51 8.04 -16.92
N CYS A 49 -3.55 8.02 -16.09
CA CYS A 49 -4.76 7.24 -16.30
C CYS A 49 -5.98 8.16 -16.41
N GLN A 50 -6.62 8.16 -17.58
CA GLN A 50 -7.82 8.98 -17.85
C GLN A 50 -9.14 8.28 -17.47
N LYS A 51 -9.07 7.16 -16.72
CA LYS A 51 -10.26 6.39 -16.36
C LYS A 51 -11.05 7.11 -15.26
N ILE A 52 -12.36 7.06 -15.39
CA ILE A 52 -13.31 7.50 -14.36
C ILE A 52 -13.80 6.27 -13.60
N LEU A 53 -13.68 6.34 -12.29
CA LEU A 53 -14.18 5.35 -11.35
C LEU A 53 -15.65 5.63 -11.07
N THR A 54 -16.42 4.55 -10.97
CA THR A 54 -17.85 4.61 -10.61
C THR A 54 -18.06 3.87 -9.29
N THR A 55 -19.28 3.88 -8.76
CA THR A 55 -19.63 3.10 -7.56
C THR A 55 -19.33 1.60 -7.69
N LYS A 56 -19.26 1.06 -8.91
CA LYS A 56 -18.85 -0.33 -9.17
C LYS A 56 -17.37 -0.61 -8.88
N SER A 57 -16.55 0.44 -8.82
CA SER A 57 -15.12 0.34 -8.48
C SER A 57 -14.88 0.27 -6.98
N ILE A 58 -15.91 0.51 -6.14
CA ILE A 58 -15.82 0.48 -4.69
C ILE A 58 -15.66 -0.98 -4.21
N CYS A 59 -14.69 -1.19 -3.33
CA CYS A 59 -14.42 -2.43 -2.64
C CYS A 59 -14.54 -2.23 -1.11
N LEU A 60 -14.05 -3.20 -0.33
CA LEU A 60 -14.12 -3.15 1.14
C LEU A 60 -13.52 -1.84 1.69
N CYS A 61 -14.04 -1.41 2.84
CA CYS A 61 -13.58 -0.20 3.55
C CYS A 61 -13.66 1.09 2.71
N LEU A 62 -14.61 1.17 1.76
CA LEU A 62 -14.82 2.34 0.89
C LEU A 62 -13.58 2.74 0.07
N ALA A 63 -12.64 1.82 -0.16
CA ALA A 63 -11.60 2.02 -1.15
C ALA A 63 -12.16 1.77 -2.55
N ALA A 64 -11.68 2.46 -3.58
CA ALA A 64 -11.99 2.16 -4.97
C ALA A 64 -10.71 1.81 -5.74
N GLU A 65 -10.82 0.82 -6.63
CA GLU A 65 -9.68 0.27 -7.38
C GLU A 65 -9.84 0.51 -8.88
N CYS A 66 -8.80 1.08 -9.49
CA CYS A 66 -8.72 1.24 -10.94
C CYS A 66 -8.01 0.02 -11.56
N GLU A 67 -8.38 -0.34 -12.79
CA GLU A 67 -7.67 -1.36 -13.58
C GLU A 67 -6.18 -1.02 -13.86
N CYS A 68 -5.75 0.22 -13.64
CA CYS A 68 -4.33 0.58 -13.70
C CYS A 68 -3.55 0.25 -12.41
N GLY A 69 -4.24 -0.19 -11.35
CA GLY A 69 -3.68 -0.51 -10.04
C GLY A 69 -3.75 0.61 -9.02
N ALA A 70 -4.09 1.83 -9.43
CA ALA A 70 -4.26 2.94 -8.50
C ALA A 70 -5.50 2.72 -7.63
N ARG A 71 -5.38 3.05 -6.34
CA ARG A 71 -6.45 2.92 -5.36
C ARG A 71 -6.69 4.26 -4.67
N ILE A 72 -7.96 4.61 -4.49
CA ILE A 72 -8.37 5.84 -3.80
C ILE A 72 -9.30 5.53 -2.64
N CYS A 73 -9.35 6.42 -1.66
CA CYS A 73 -10.49 6.46 -0.74
C CYS A 73 -11.69 7.08 -1.43
N TRP A 74 -12.84 6.40 -1.43
CA TRP A 74 -14.06 6.93 -2.02
C TRP A 74 -14.59 8.15 -1.25
N CYS A 75 -14.30 8.29 0.04
CA CYS A 75 -14.74 9.44 0.82
C CYS A 75 -13.94 10.71 0.46
N CYS A 76 -12.62 10.71 0.67
CA CYS A 76 -11.80 11.92 0.48
C CYS A 76 -11.22 12.09 -0.94
N GLY A 77 -11.19 11.02 -1.76
CA GLY A 77 -10.60 11.06 -3.11
C GLY A 77 -9.07 10.99 -3.15
N GLU A 78 -8.40 10.93 -2.00
CA GLU A 78 -6.95 10.75 -1.90
C GLU A 78 -6.53 9.28 -2.04
N GLU A 79 -5.23 9.00 -1.93
CA GLU A 79 -4.69 7.63 -1.94
C GLU A 79 -5.40 6.76 -0.88
N ALA A 80 -5.70 5.52 -1.26
CA ALA A 80 -6.45 4.61 -0.40
C ALA A 80 -5.74 4.41 0.96
N HIS A 81 -6.53 4.52 2.02
CA HIS A 81 -6.09 4.35 3.40
C HIS A 81 -6.92 3.30 4.15
N ASP A 82 -7.43 2.29 3.43
CA ASP A 82 -8.08 1.16 4.07
C ASP A 82 -7.09 0.35 4.93
N PRO A 83 -7.47 -0.04 6.16
CA PRO A 83 -8.84 -0.08 6.67
C PRO A 83 -9.26 1.14 7.53
N VAL A 84 -8.46 2.20 7.64
CA VAL A 84 -8.79 3.36 8.50
C VAL A 84 -9.75 4.33 7.82
N THR A 85 -10.55 5.03 8.63
CA THR A 85 -11.40 6.15 8.17
C THR A 85 -10.55 7.39 7.85
N CYS A 86 -11.10 8.35 7.10
CA CYS A 86 -10.43 9.63 6.85
C CYS A 86 -10.06 10.34 8.16
N GLU A 87 -10.97 10.35 9.13
CA GLU A 87 -10.73 10.96 10.44
C GLU A 87 -9.53 10.32 11.16
N THR A 88 -9.44 8.98 11.16
CA THR A 88 -8.32 8.26 11.77
C THR A 88 -7.01 8.52 11.05
N LYS A 89 -7.04 8.59 9.70
CA LYS A 89 -5.89 9.00 8.90
C LYS A 89 -5.41 10.39 9.33
N ASP A 90 -6.30 11.38 9.40
CA ASP A 90 -5.93 12.76 9.69
C ASP A 90 -5.37 12.89 11.13
N LYS A 91 -5.96 12.18 12.10
CA LYS A 91 -5.43 12.08 13.48
C LYS A 91 -4.05 11.44 13.53
N TRP A 92 -3.78 10.43 12.71
CA TRP A 92 -2.48 9.77 12.66
C TRP A 92 -1.41 10.67 12.04
N LEU A 93 -1.77 11.36 10.96
CA LEU A 93 -0.85 12.27 10.29
C LEU A 93 -0.52 13.47 11.17
N SER A 94 -1.48 14.00 11.94
CA SER A 94 -1.20 15.13 12.84
C SER A 94 -0.21 14.78 13.95
N ILE A 95 -0.31 13.59 14.57
CA ILE A 95 0.62 13.17 15.64
C ILE A 95 2.00 12.74 15.12
N THR A 96 2.14 12.43 13.82
CA THR A 96 3.40 11.95 13.22
C THR A 96 4.14 13.02 12.42
N GLN A 97 3.47 14.11 12.07
CA GLN A 97 4.06 15.29 11.42
C GLN A 97 4.85 16.17 12.39
N GLU A 98 4.72 16.01 13.71
CA GLU A 98 5.63 16.66 14.65
C GLU A 98 7.06 16.14 14.42
N ASP A 99 7.99 17.06 14.10
CA ASP A 99 9.34 16.82 13.55
C ASP A 99 10.15 15.69 14.24
N SER A 100 9.90 15.44 15.53
CA SER A 100 10.63 14.45 16.33
C SER A 100 10.51 12.99 15.86
N LEU A 101 9.34 12.55 15.36
CA LEU A 101 9.14 11.14 14.98
C LEU A 101 9.66 10.87 13.56
N SER A 102 9.39 11.78 12.63
CA SER A 102 9.86 11.70 11.25
C SER A 102 11.39 11.77 11.17
N GLU A 103 12.02 12.74 11.84
CA GLU A 103 13.49 12.83 11.89
C GLU A 103 14.14 11.60 12.53
N ARG A 104 13.55 11.10 13.63
CA ARG A 104 14.08 9.93 14.33
C ARG A 104 14.02 8.68 13.45
N TRP A 105 12.95 8.51 12.69
CA TRP A 105 12.82 7.40 11.75
C TRP A 105 13.83 7.52 10.60
N GLU A 106 13.99 8.71 10.03
CA GLU A 106 14.96 8.94 8.95
C GLU A 106 16.40 8.66 9.38
N LYS A 107 16.78 9.05 10.61
CA LYS A 107 18.10 8.76 11.20
C LYS A 107 18.36 7.25 11.38
N GLN A 108 17.32 6.41 11.37
CA GLN A 108 17.41 4.94 11.54
C GLN A 108 17.42 4.15 10.22
N ASN A 109 17.45 4.81 9.05
CA ASN A 109 17.44 4.15 7.73
C ASN A 109 18.69 3.32 7.41
N SER A 110 19.75 3.41 8.22
CA SER A 110 20.87 2.48 8.21
C SER A 110 20.94 1.73 9.54
N LYS A 111 20.77 0.41 9.51
CA LYS A 111 20.88 -0.44 10.70
C LYS A 111 22.23 -1.14 10.73
N ARG A 112 22.68 -1.58 11.90
CA ARG A 112 23.87 -2.43 12.02
C ARG A 112 23.46 -3.89 12.00
N CYS A 113 24.23 -4.73 11.30
CA CYS A 113 24.06 -6.18 11.34
C CYS A 113 24.12 -6.64 12.81
N PRO A 114 23.13 -7.41 13.30
CA PRO A 114 23.10 -7.86 14.69
C PRO A 114 24.33 -8.71 15.07
N ASN A 115 24.88 -9.47 14.11
CA ASN A 115 26.03 -10.34 14.28
C ASN A 115 27.38 -9.60 14.15
N CYS A 116 27.67 -8.98 12.99
CA CYS A 116 29.01 -8.41 12.71
C CYS A 116 29.09 -6.88 12.81
N LYS A 117 27.98 -6.20 13.14
CA LYS A 117 27.86 -4.74 13.28
C LYS A 117 28.18 -3.92 12.02
N ALA A 118 28.39 -4.55 10.86
CA ALA A 118 28.48 -3.86 9.58
C ALA A 118 27.23 -3.01 9.32
N ALA A 119 27.40 -1.82 8.74
CA ALA A 119 26.27 -0.99 8.34
C ALA A 119 25.50 -1.70 7.19
N ILE A 120 24.19 -1.81 7.33
CA ILE A 120 23.26 -2.42 6.38
C ILE A 120 22.19 -1.38 6.06
N GLU A 121 21.97 -1.15 4.78
CA GLU A 121 20.85 -0.35 4.26
C GLU A 121 19.76 -1.28 3.72
N LYS A 122 18.50 -0.91 3.95
CA LYS A 122 17.37 -1.66 3.41
C LYS A 122 17.23 -1.38 1.91
N ASN A 123 17.66 -2.34 1.09
CA ASN A 123 17.66 -2.24 -0.37
C ASN A 123 16.55 -3.08 -1.04
N GLY A 124 15.50 -3.49 -0.32
CA GLY A 124 14.41 -4.32 -0.84
C GLY A 124 13.10 -4.14 -0.07
N GLY A 125 12.06 -4.82 -0.52
CA GLY A 125 10.75 -4.85 0.13
C GLY A 125 10.67 -5.81 1.30
N CYS A 126 11.36 -6.93 1.20
CA CYS A 126 11.31 -8.00 2.19
C CYS A 126 11.94 -7.57 3.54
N ASN A 127 11.30 -7.95 4.64
CA ASN A 127 11.86 -7.76 5.98
C ASN A 127 12.90 -8.83 6.34
N HIS A 128 13.00 -9.92 5.55
CA HIS A 128 14.10 -10.87 5.61
C HIS A 128 15.34 -10.25 4.98
N MET A 129 16.40 -10.05 5.76
CA MET A 129 17.66 -9.48 5.27
C MET A 129 18.83 -10.42 5.53
N THR A 130 19.70 -10.53 4.53
CA THR A 130 20.97 -11.28 4.61
C THR A 130 22.13 -10.29 4.63
N CYS A 131 22.99 -10.37 5.65
CA CYS A 131 24.15 -9.48 5.76
C CYS A 131 25.18 -9.76 4.65
N TYR A 132 25.59 -8.74 3.89
CA TYR A 132 26.59 -8.91 2.83
C TYR A 132 27.98 -9.32 3.34
N LYS A 133 28.32 -8.99 4.60
CA LYS A 133 29.65 -9.23 5.18
C LYS A 133 29.78 -10.61 5.85
N CYS A 134 28.76 -11.02 6.60
CA CYS A 134 28.82 -12.27 7.39
C CYS A 134 27.71 -13.26 7.08
N HIS A 135 26.88 -12.98 6.06
CA HIS A 135 25.76 -13.81 5.59
C HIS A 135 24.73 -14.18 6.67
N TYR A 136 24.71 -13.45 7.79
CA TYR A 136 23.72 -13.63 8.82
C TYR A 136 22.35 -13.15 8.35
N GLU A 137 21.34 -14.00 8.50
CA GLU A 137 19.94 -13.73 8.15
C GLU A 137 19.15 -13.24 9.36
N PHE A 138 18.46 -12.11 9.21
CA PHE A 138 17.75 -11.46 10.32
C PHE A 138 16.51 -10.70 9.87
N CYS A 139 15.62 -10.41 10.82
CA CYS A 139 14.45 -9.56 10.59
C CYS A 139 14.86 -8.07 10.65
N TRP A 140 14.52 -7.30 9.62
CA TRP A 140 14.83 -5.86 9.56
C TRP A 140 14.16 -5.07 10.70
N ILE A 141 12.99 -5.48 11.17
CA ILE A 141 12.25 -4.77 12.22
C ILE A 141 12.95 -4.93 13.57
N CYS A 142 13.10 -6.16 14.07
CA CYS A 142 13.57 -6.44 15.43
C CYS A 142 15.05 -6.84 15.53
N GLY A 143 15.74 -7.15 14.43
CA GLY A 143 17.14 -7.58 14.44
C GLY A 143 17.39 -9.01 14.92
N LYS A 144 16.34 -9.78 15.28
CA LYS A 144 16.47 -11.20 15.66
C LYS A 144 16.85 -12.07 14.46
N LYS A 145 17.51 -13.20 14.74
CA LYS A 145 17.86 -14.23 13.74
C LYS A 145 16.61 -14.71 13.00
N TRP A 146 16.66 -14.77 11.67
CA TRP A 146 15.50 -15.17 10.87
C TRP A 146 15.01 -16.58 11.20
N SER A 147 15.93 -17.54 11.31
CA SER A 147 15.59 -18.96 11.56
C SER A 147 14.89 -19.22 12.91
N SER A 148 15.10 -18.34 13.90
CA SER A 148 14.47 -18.45 15.23
C SER A 148 13.47 -17.32 15.48
N HIS A 149 13.14 -16.55 14.44
CA HIS A 149 12.19 -15.46 14.53
C HIS A 149 10.80 -16.06 14.62
N GLY A 150 10.23 -16.03 15.82
CA GLY A 150 8.86 -16.38 16.05
C GLY A 150 7.97 -15.41 15.30
N TYR A 151 6.86 -15.92 14.80
CA TYR A 151 5.98 -15.10 13.98
C TYR A 151 5.43 -13.88 14.76
N TYR A 152 5.10 -14.12 16.03
CA TYR A 152 4.57 -13.15 16.98
C TYR A 152 5.59 -12.14 17.51
N ASP A 153 6.88 -12.29 17.17
CA ASP A 153 7.98 -11.55 17.80
C ASP A 153 7.96 -10.04 17.50
N CYS A 154 7.26 -9.64 16.44
CA CYS A 154 7.35 -8.29 15.88
C CYS A 154 6.04 -7.51 15.83
N ILE A 155 4.86 -8.06 16.07
CA ILE A 155 3.63 -7.30 15.79
C ILE A 155 3.06 -6.67 17.04
N SER A 156 2.93 -7.46 18.10
CA SER A 156 2.35 -7.00 19.36
C SER A 156 3.23 -5.95 20.02
N TYR A 157 2.58 -4.89 20.51
CA TYR A 157 3.25 -3.94 21.39
C TYR A 157 3.45 -4.62 22.75
N PRO A 158 4.70 -4.76 23.25
CA PRO A 158 4.97 -5.45 24.51
C PRO A 158 4.25 -4.75 25.68
N SER A 159 3.82 -5.54 26.67
CA SER A 159 3.18 -5.08 27.90
C SER A 159 3.92 -3.88 28.48
N ALA A 160 3.23 -2.78 28.75
CA ALA A 160 3.87 -1.62 29.35
C ALA A 160 4.37 -1.97 30.77
N PRO A 161 5.50 -1.39 31.21
CA PRO A 161 5.82 -1.27 32.63
C PRO A 161 4.65 -0.63 33.39
N SER A 162 4.60 -0.84 34.71
CA SER A 162 3.54 -0.47 35.65
C SER A 162 3.07 1.00 35.66
N ASP A 163 3.63 1.89 34.85
CA ASP A 163 3.34 3.32 34.83
C ASP A 163 2.55 3.69 33.56
N PHE A 164 1.32 3.19 33.46
CA PHE A 164 0.33 3.70 32.50
C PHE A 164 -0.19 5.06 33.01
N GLU A 165 0.61 6.12 32.92
CA GLU A 165 0.15 7.46 33.24
C GLU A 165 -0.91 7.92 32.23
N LYS A 166 -2.08 8.27 32.77
CA LYS A 166 -3.35 8.35 32.05
C LYS A 166 -3.52 9.56 31.11
N ASN A 167 -2.51 10.37 30.82
CA ASN A 167 -2.72 11.61 30.04
C ASN A 167 -1.57 12.09 29.14
N SER A 168 -0.50 11.31 28.96
CA SER A 168 0.55 11.62 27.97
C SER A 168 0.50 10.63 26.81
N LEU A 169 0.63 11.11 25.57
CA LEU A 169 0.82 10.29 24.38
C LEU A 169 1.90 9.22 24.68
N ASN A 170 1.55 7.93 24.63
CA ASN A 170 2.52 6.88 24.90
C ASN A 170 3.51 6.81 23.73
N PHE A 171 4.60 7.56 23.84
CA PHE A 171 5.60 7.75 22.79
C PHE A 171 6.16 6.40 22.29
N ASN A 172 6.30 5.41 23.18
CA ASN A 172 6.78 4.07 22.82
C ASN A 172 5.77 3.33 21.94
N ARG A 173 4.47 3.41 22.28
CA ARG A 173 3.39 2.82 21.47
C ARG A 173 3.32 3.50 20.10
N VAL A 174 3.35 4.83 20.07
CA VAL A 174 3.33 5.59 18.80
C VAL A 174 4.51 5.22 17.92
N THR A 175 5.72 5.21 18.48
CA THR A 175 6.94 4.81 17.76
C THR A 175 6.82 3.39 17.20
N HIS A 176 6.32 2.44 17.99
CA HIS A 176 6.14 1.05 17.54
C HIS A 176 5.27 0.94 16.30
N TYR A 177 4.08 1.54 16.31
CA TYR A 177 3.18 1.47 15.15
C TYR A 177 3.68 2.35 13.99
N TYR A 178 4.36 3.45 14.28
CA TYR A 178 4.94 4.35 13.27
C TYR A 178 6.07 3.72 12.47
N ASP A 179 6.99 3.04 13.14
CA ASP A 179 8.11 2.34 12.49
C ASP A 179 7.57 1.30 11.49
N ARG A 180 6.51 0.58 11.84
CA ARG A 180 5.88 -0.44 10.96
C ARG A 180 5.12 0.20 9.81
N TYR A 181 4.31 1.21 10.10
CA TYR A 181 3.63 2.03 9.09
C TYR A 181 4.62 2.55 8.03
N LYS A 182 5.70 3.20 8.46
CA LYS A 182 6.72 3.73 7.54
C LYS A 182 7.52 2.63 6.86
N ASN A 183 7.83 1.53 7.55
CA ASN A 183 8.56 0.41 6.96
C ASN A 183 7.82 -0.16 5.75
N HIS A 184 6.49 -0.29 5.80
CA HIS A 184 5.71 -0.78 4.66
C HIS A 184 5.71 0.19 3.47
N PHE A 185 5.64 1.50 3.70
CA PHE A 185 5.79 2.49 2.63
C PHE A 185 7.21 2.49 2.03
N LYS A 186 8.24 2.32 2.87
CA LYS A 186 9.63 2.19 2.41
C LYS A 186 9.82 0.90 1.59
N SER A 187 9.24 -0.22 2.03
CA SER A 187 9.24 -1.47 1.28
C SER A 187 8.57 -1.31 -0.09
N LYS A 188 7.39 -0.68 -0.15
CA LYS A 188 6.69 -0.37 -1.41
C LYS A 188 7.58 0.44 -2.36
N ALA A 189 8.24 1.49 -1.87
CA ALA A 189 9.15 2.29 -2.69
C ALA A 189 10.37 1.48 -3.20
N ASN A 190 10.95 0.62 -2.36
CA ASN A 190 12.06 -0.25 -2.75
C ASN A 190 11.64 -1.30 -3.80
N GLU A 191 10.47 -1.91 -3.63
CA GLU A 191 9.87 -2.85 -4.59
C GLU A 191 9.62 -2.16 -5.94
N ASP A 192 9.12 -0.93 -5.92
CA ASP A 192 8.89 -0.12 -7.13
C ASP A 192 10.19 0.20 -7.87
N ASN A 193 11.27 0.51 -7.14
CA ASN A 193 12.59 0.75 -7.73
C ASN A 193 13.16 -0.51 -8.41
N LYS A 194 12.86 -1.70 -7.89
CA LYS A 194 13.28 -2.98 -8.48
C LYS A 194 12.31 -3.53 -9.53
N ARG A 195 11.14 -2.90 -9.70
CA ARG A 195 10.03 -3.46 -10.48
C ARG A 195 10.44 -3.87 -11.89
N SER A 196 11.13 -3.01 -12.63
CA SER A 196 11.50 -3.30 -14.03
C SER A 196 12.42 -4.53 -14.14
N PHE A 197 13.37 -4.68 -13.22
CA PHE A 197 14.27 -5.82 -13.18
C PHE A 197 13.52 -7.12 -12.85
N CYS A 198 12.73 -7.11 -11.78
CA CYS A 198 11.91 -8.26 -11.38
C CYS A 198 10.89 -8.62 -12.46
N TRP A 199 10.30 -7.63 -13.14
CA TRP A 199 9.37 -7.82 -14.25
C TRP A 199 10.03 -8.62 -15.37
N MET A 200 11.19 -8.19 -15.86
CA MET A 200 11.88 -8.88 -16.96
C MET A 200 12.22 -10.32 -16.59
N ARG A 201 12.74 -10.54 -15.38
CA ARG A 201 13.10 -11.88 -14.89
C ARG A 201 11.88 -12.80 -14.83
N LEU A 202 10.79 -12.34 -14.20
CA LEU A 202 9.58 -13.13 -14.06
C LEU A 202 8.87 -13.35 -15.40
N TYR A 203 8.91 -12.36 -16.29
CA TYR A 203 8.38 -12.50 -17.66
C TYR A 203 9.06 -13.65 -18.39
N GLN A 204 10.41 -13.66 -18.42
CA GLN A 204 11.18 -14.74 -19.03
C GLN A 204 10.80 -16.08 -18.41
N MET A 205 10.82 -16.18 -17.08
CA MET A 205 10.44 -17.39 -16.34
C MET A 205 9.06 -17.93 -16.74
N ILE A 206 8.05 -17.07 -16.87
CA ILE A 206 6.67 -17.46 -17.21
C ILE A 206 6.56 -17.90 -18.69
N THR A 207 7.22 -17.17 -19.60
CA THR A 207 7.16 -17.45 -21.04
C THR A 207 8.04 -18.62 -21.50
N THR A 208 9.07 -18.96 -20.73
CA THR A 208 9.99 -20.08 -21.04
C THR A 208 9.75 -21.29 -20.12
N ASN A 209 8.61 -21.34 -19.42
CA ASN A 209 8.26 -22.47 -18.57
C ASN A 209 8.18 -23.76 -19.41
N LYS A 210 8.85 -24.82 -18.96
CA LYS A 210 8.96 -26.10 -19.69
C LYS A 210 7.64 -26.88 -19.72
N GLU A 211 6.79 -26.74 -18.71
CA GLU A 211 5.55 -27.53 -18.61
C GLU A 211 4.39 -26.89 -19.38
N ASN A 212 4.22 -25.58 -19.23
CA ASN A 212 3.18 -24.82 -19.92
C ASN A 212 3.58 -23.33 -19.99
N PRO A 213 4.24 -22.88 -21.08
CA PRO A 213 4.61 -21.48 -21.22
C PRO A 213 3.37 -20.62 -21.49
N ALA A 214 3.23 -19.51 -20.75
CA ALA A 214 2.18 -18.55 -21.06
C ALA A 214 2.53 -17.77 -22.33
N ASN A 215 1.52 -17.39 -23.12
CA ASN A 215 1.72 -16.41 -24.18
C ASN A 215 2.03 -15.02 -23.59
N GLU A 216 2.49 -14.09 -24.43
CA GLU A 216 2.88 -12.76 -23.99
C GLU A 216 1.75 -12.03 -23.24
N THR A 217 0.55 -12.01 -23.82
CA THR A 217 -0.63 -11.33 -23.24
C THR A 217 -0.94 -11.83 -21.83
N ASP A 218 -0.94 -13.14 -21.64
CA ASP A 218 -1.22 -13.76 -20.35
C ASP A 218 -0.09 -13.47 -19.34
N ALA A 219 1.17 -13.54 -19.78
CA ALA A 219 2.32 -13.18 -18.94
C ALA A 219 2.24 -11.70 -18.48
N PHE A 220 1.90 -10.77 -19.38
CA PHE A 220 1.68 -9.37 -19.04
C PHE A 220 0.54 -9.20 -18.03
N ALA A 221 -0.57 -9.91 -18.21
CA ALA A 221 -1.71 -9.85 -17.29
C ALA A 221 -1.37 -10.39 -15.89
N ILE A 222 -0.65 -11.50 -15.81
CA ILE A 222 -0.16 -12.11 -14.56
C ILE A 222 0.74 -11.14 -13.81
N LEU A 223 1.77 -10.60 -14.48
CA LEU A 223 2.73 -9.68 -13.86
C LEU A 223 2.06 -8.39 -13.41
N LYS A 224 1.15 -7.85 -14.24
CA LYS A 224 0.36 -6.68 -13.86
C LYS A 224 -0.44 -6.96 -12.59
N LYS A 225 -1.13 -8.11 -12.52
CA LYS A 225 -1.88 -8.53 -11.33
C LYS A 225 -0.97 -8.67 -10.10
N LEU A 226 0.20 -9.28 -10.24
CA LEU A 226 1.19 -9.46 -9.18
C LEU A 226 1.65 -8.12 -8.55
N PHE A 227 2.08 -7.17 -9.38
CA PHE A 227 2.59 -5.90 -8.85
C PHE A 227 1.49 -4.99 -8.30
N ILE A 228 0.26 -5.06 -8.86
CA ILE A 228 -0.91 -4.40 -8.28
C ILE A 228 -1.21 -4.98 -6.89
N LEU A 229 -1.20 -6.31 -6.77
CA LEU A 229 -1.43 -7.00 -5.50
C LEU A 229 -0.38 -6.61 -4.46
N MET A 230 0.91 -6.59 -4.81
CA MET A 230 1.99 -6.18 -3.89
C MET A 230 1.81 -4.74 -3.38
N ASN A 231 1.53 -3.80 -4.28
CA ASN A 231 1.28 -2.41 -3.91
C ASN A 231 0.07 -2.28 -2.97
N LYS A 232 -1.03 -2.95 -3.32
CA LYS A 232 -2.23 -3.02 -2.47
C LYS A 232 -1.90 -3.59 -1.10
N ALA A 233 -1.18 -4.71 -1.04
CA ALA A 233 -0.85 -5.39 0.19
C ALA A 233 -0.01 -4.52 1.14
N ARG A 234 1.04 -3.88 0.62
CA ARG A 234 1.89 -2.97 1.41
C ARG A 234 1.13 -1.76 1.92
N THR A 235 0.26 -1.17 1.09
CA THR A 235 -0.55 -0.01 1.48
C THR A 235 -1.55 -0.38 2.57
N VAL A 236 -2.27 -1.50 2.41
CA VAL A 236 -3.20 -2.00 3.43
C VAL A 236 -2.49 -2.36 4.73
N LEU A 237 -1.34 -3.03 4.65
CA LEU A 237 -0.53 -3.36 5.83
C LEU A 237 -0.10 -2.09 6.57
N ALA A 238 0.40 -1.07 5.88
CA ALA A 238 0.80 0.19 6.50
C ALA A 238 -0.36 0.81 7.29
N TRP A 239 -1.53 0.97 6.67
CA TRP A 239 -2.70 1.54 7.33
C TRP A 239 -3.33 0.62 8.38
N SER A 240 -3.15 -0.70 8.28
CA SER A 240 -3.62 -1.63 9.30
C SER A 240 -2.88 -1.44 10.64
N PHE A 241 -1.62 -1.01 10.64
CA PHE A 241 -0.91 -0.66 11.88
C PHE A 241 -1.47 0.61 12.52
N VAL A 242 -1.91 1.58 11.72
CA VAL A 242 -2.61 2.76 12.22
C VAL A 242 -3.95 2.36 12.84
N TYR A 243 -4.68 1.44 12.21
CA TYR A 243 -5.92 0.90 12.76
C TYR A 243 -5.67 0.23 14.13
N ALA A 244 -4.68 -0.67 14.22
CA ALA A 244 -4.30 -1.35 15.46
C ALA A 244 -3.89 -0.38 16.58
N TYR A 245 -3.17 0.71 16.25
CA TYR A 245 -2.77 1.72 17.24
C TYR A 245 -3.96 2.28 18.03
N TYR A 246 -5.06 2.60 17.33
CA TYR A 246 -6.29 3.16 17.92
C TYR A 246 -7.23 2.13 18.53
N MET A 247 -6.97 0.82 18.39
CA MET A 247 -7.71 -0.20 19.12
C MET A 247 -7.35 -0.17 20.61
N LYS A 248 -8.27 -0.67 21.45
CA LYS A 248 -8.07 -0.74 22.89
C LYS A 248 -6.82 -1.58 23.20
N PRO A 249 -5.81 -1.03 23.92
CA PRO A 249 -4.62 -1.78 24.31
C PRO A 249 -4.98 -3.05 25.07
N PHE A 250 -4.29 -4.16 24.76
CA PHE A 250 -4.42 -5.47 25.43
C PHE A 250 -5.84 -6.05 25.41
N SER A 251 -6.68 -5.62 24.46
CA SER A 251 -7.99 -6.22 24.27
C SER A 251 -7.90 -7.48 23.40
N HIS A 252 -8.85 -8.40 23.58
CA HIS A 252 -8.90 -9.62 22.79
C HIS A 252 -9.16 -9.32 21.29
N GLU A 253 -9.89 -8.24 21.00
CA GLU A 253 -10.10 -7.76 19.64
C GLU A 253 -8.78 -7.32 18.99
N LEU A 254 -7.92 -6.62 19.74
CA LEU A 254 -6.60 -6.23 19.24
C LEU A 254 -5.72 -7.46 19.01
N GLU A 255 -5.69 -8.41 19.95
CA GLU A 255 -4.93 -9.66 19.82
C GLU A 255 -5.36 -10.45 18.57
N LEU A 256 -6.67 -10.60 18.35
CA LEU A 256 -7.21 -11.28 17.18
C LEU A 256 -6.90 -10.52 15.88
N PHE A 257 -6.99 -9.20 15.89
CA PHE A 257 -6.63 -8.37 14.74
C PHE A 257 -5.15 -8.49 14.40
N GLU A 258 -4.26 -8.39 15.40
CA GLU A 258 -2.82 -8.52 15.25
C GLU A 258 -2.45 -9.90 14.70
N TYR A 259 -3.12 -10.98 15.13
CA TYR A 259 -2.94 -12.32 14.57
C TYR A 259 -3.24 -12.39 13.06
N VAL A 260 -4.33 -11.74 12.61
CA VAL A 260 -4.67 -11.70 11.18
C VAL A 260 -3.71 -10.79 10.40
N GLN A 261 -3.33 -9.65 10.97
CA GLN A 261 -2.34 -8.74 10.41
C GLN A 261 -1.00 -9.43 10.20
N GLU A 262 -0.58 -10.23 11.17
CA GLU A 262 0.59 -11.11 11.11
C GLU A 262 0.51 -11.99 9.88
N LYS A 263 -0.58 -12.77 9.74
CA LYS A 263 -0.86 -13.65 8.58
C LYS A 263 -0.61 -12.95 7.26
N VAL A 264 -1.16 -11.76 7.12
CA VAL A 264 -0.95 -10.96 5.91
C VAL A 264 0.52 -10.59 5.74
N GLU A 265 1.18 -10.07 6.77
CA GLU A 265 2.58 -9.61 6.69
C GLU A 265 3.53 -10.73 6.26
N LYS A 266 3.37 -11.96 6.78
CA LYS A 266 4.17 -13.11 6.33
C LYS A 266 4.00 -13.40 4.86
N PHE A 267 2.76 -13.60 4.41
CA PHE A 267 2.55 -13.99 3.03
C PHE A 267 3.02 -12.91 2.05
N VAL A 268 2.92 -11.63 2.44
CA VAL A 268 3.48 -10.52 1.68
C VAL A 268 5.00 -10.54 1.65
N ASN A 269 5.66 -10.84 2.78
CA ASN A 269 7.12 -10.96 2.84
C ASN A 269 7.62 -12.20 2.07
N ASP A 270 6.96 -13.35 2.20
CA ASP A 270 7.25 -14.56 1.42
C ASP A 270 7.13 -14.28 -0.08
N LEU A 271 6.06 -13.59 -0.50
CA LEU A 271 5.87 -13.21 -1.90
C LEU A 271 6.91 -12.18 -2.37
N SER A 272 7.27 -11.21 -1.54
CA SER A 272 8.33 -10.23 -1.83
C SER A 272 9.69 -10.93 -2.01
N ASP A 273 10.02 -11.89 -1.15
CA ASP A 273 11.26 -12.66 -1.25
C ASP A 273 11.31 -13.52 -2.53
N ILE A 274 10.18 -14.15 -2.88
CA ILE A 274 10.01 -14.87 -4.15
C ILE A 274 10.29 -13.95 -5.36
N ILE A 275 9.75 -12.73 -5.34
CA ILE A 275 9.88 -11.76 -6.44
C ILE A 275 11.31 -11.21 -6.53
N GLU A 276 11.99 -11.00 -5.41
CA GLU A 276 13.30 -10.35 -5.38
C GLU A 276 14.46 -11.34 -5.47
N ASN A 277 14.38 -12.47 -4.77
CA ASN A 277 15.54 -13.29 -4.44
C ASN A 277 15.45 -14.73 -4.95
N ASN A 278 14.31 -15.20 -5.46
CA ASN A 278 14.15 -16.59 -5.89
C ASN A 278 14.18 -16.74 -7.44
N PRO A 279 15.34 -17.03 -8.05
CA PRO A 279 15.50 -17.14 -9.50
C PRO A 279 14.89 -18.41 -10.11
N GLY A 280 14.59 -19.44 -9.32
CA GLY A 280 14.18 -20.77 -9.79
C GLY A 280 12.73 -21.14 -9.49
N ILE A 281 11.88 -20.18 -9.11
CA ILE A 281 10.51 -20.47 -8.72
C ILE A 281 9.64 -20.93 -9.90
N SER A 282 8.72 -21.85 -9.67
CA SER A 282 7.71 -22.22 -10.65
C SER A 282 6.58 -21.18 -10.74
N TYR A 283 5.90 -21.09 -11.89
CA TYR A 283 4.69 -20.28 -12.01
C TYR A 283 3.59 -20.71 -11.03
N SER A 284 3.48 -22.01 -10.76
CA SER A 284 2.49 -22.57 -9.83
C SER A 284 2.71 -22.05 -8.39
N ASP A 285 3.97 -22.02 -7.94
CA ASP A 285 4.32 -21.52 -6.61
C ASP A 285 4.08 -20.02 -6.49
N LEU A 286 4.44 -19.25 -7.53
CA LEU A 286 4.17 -17.81 -7.59
C LEU A 286 2.66 -17.53 -7.50
N ASN A 287 1.85 -18.23 -8.31
CA ASN A 287 0.40 -18.06 -8.31
C ASN A 287 -0.21 -18.47 -6.96
N THR A 288 0.29 -19.55 -6.35
CA THR A 288 -0.14 -19.99 -5.01
C THR A 288 0.16 -18.92 -3.96
N ALA A 289 1.34 -18.31 -4.00
CA ALA A 289 1.71 -17.22 -3.10
C ALA A 289 0.83 -15.97 -3.31
N MET A 290 0.54 -15.59 -4.56
CA MET A 290 -0.39 -14.49 -4.88
C MET A 290 -1.78 -14.73 -4.29
N VAL A 291 -2.36 -15.92 -4.51
CA VAL A 291 -3.70 -16.26 -4.00
C VAL A 291 -3.73 -16.24 -2.47
N ARG A 292 -2.66 -16.68 -1.80
CA ARG A 292 -2.55 -16.61 -0.34
C ARG A 292 -2.59 -15.15 0.15
N VAL A 293 -1.83 -14.26 -0.48
CA VAL A 293 -1.85 -12.82 -0.14
C VAL A 293 -3.24 -12.23 -0.35
N GLU A 294 -3.87 -12.47 -1.51
CA GLU A 294 -5.22 -11.98 -1.81
C GLU A 294 -6.25 -12.40 -0.76
N LYS A 295 -6.30 -13.70 -0.43
CA LYS A 295 -7.26 -14.24 0.54
C LYS A 295 -7.07 -13.64 1.94
N ASN A 296 -5.83 -13.52 2.40
CA ASN A 296 -5.56 -13.01 3.74
C ASN A 296 -5.79 -11.49 3.82
N LEU A 297 -5.50 -10.72 2.75
CA LEU A 297 -5.86 -9.29 2.70
C LEU A 297 -7.37 -9.09 2.79
N VAL A 298 -8.15 -9.86 2.04
CA VAL A 298 -9.62 -9.81 2.13
C VAL A 298 -10.08 -10.17 3.54
N SER A 299 -9.47 -11.17 4.19
CA SER A 299 -9.78 -11.53 5.57
C SER A 299 -9.51 -10.39 6.54
N LEU A 300 -8.37 -9.70 6.43
CA LEU A 300 -8.01 -8.56 7.26
C LEU A 300 -9.00 -7.40 7.08
N LEU A 301 -9.33 -7.05 5.83
CA LEU A 301 -10.27 -5.97 5.54
C LEU A 301 -11.69 -6.32 6.00
N LYS A 302 -12.12 -7.58 5.87
CA LYS A 302 -13.41 -8.05 6.39
C LYS A 302 -13.53 -7.98 7.90
N HIS A 303 -12.42 -8.13 8.62
CA HIS A 303 -12.40 -7.99 10.07
C HIS A 303 -12.74 -6.56 10.52
N VAL A 304 -12.44 -5.57 9.68
CA VAL A 304 -12.70 -4.15 9.97
C VAL A 304 -13.98 -3.65 9.33
N SER A 305 -14.32 -4.14 8.13
CA SER A 305 -15.56 -3.77 7.46
C SER A 305 -16.74 -4.31 8.24
N LYS A 306 -17.37 -3.45 9.05
CA LYS A 306 -18.74 -3.67 9.50
C LYS A 306 -19.61 -3.68 8.23
N ILE A 307 -19.85 -4.86 7.68
CA ILE A 307 -20.92 -5.09 6.72
C ILE A 307 -22.24 -4.91 7.48
#